data_AF-A0A484ZXT3-F1
#
_entry.id   AF-A0A484ZXT3-F1
#
_cell.length_a   1.000
_cell.length_b   1.000
_cell.length_c   1.000
_cell.angle_alpha   90.00
_cell.angle_beta   90.00
_cell.angle_gamma   90.00
#
_symmetry.space_group_name_H-M   'P 1'
#
loop_
_entity.id
_entity.type
_entity.pdbx_description
1 polymer ?
#
loop_
_entity_poly.entity_id
_entity_poly.type
_entity_poly.pdbx_seq_one_letter_code
_entity_poly.pdbx_strand_id
1 'polypeptide(L)'
;MGGSSIFRVKPNDPNLSVIIETLTELGTRYCMAQNFVPQITEGDKRVLVVDGEPVPYCLARIPKQGETRGNLAAGGRGEARPLSESDWKIARSVAPTLKEKGLIFVGLDIIGDKLTEINVTSPTCVKEIEAAFPDVSITGMLMDAIERRLAK
;
A
#
# COMPACT_ATOMS: atom_id res chain seq x y z
N MET A 1 8.32 -3.32 -10.33
CA MET A 1 7.39 -2.21 -10.61
C MET A 1 6.05 -2.58 -9.99
N GLY A 2 5.26 -1.64 -9.48
CA GLY A 2 3.96 -1.98 -8.86
C GLY A 2 2.98 -2.58 -9.86
N GLY A 3 2.23 -3.61 -9.45
CA GLY A 3 1.18 -4.22 -10.28
C GLY A 3 1.66 -5.12 -11.42
N SER A 4 2.87 -5.69 -11.33
CA SER A 4 3.34 -6.73 -12.26
C SER A 4 2.64 -8.07 -12.00
N SER A 5 2.22 -8.75 -13.06
CA SER A 5 1.63 -10.10 -13.01
C SER A 5 0.43 -10.24 -12.05
N ILE A 6 -0.43 -9.21 -11.97
CA ILE A 6 -1.69 -9.29 -11.23
C ILE A 6 -2.80 -9.76 -12.16
N PHE A 7 -3.38 -10.92 -11.84
CA PHE A 7 -4.51 -11.50 -12.57
C PHE A 7 -5.75 -11.51 -11.68
N ARG A 8 -6.91 -11.19 -12.25
CA ARG A 8 -8.21 -11.37 -11.59
C ARG A 8 -8.92 -12.56 -12.21
N VAL A 9 -8.91 -13.69 -11.50
CA VAL A 9 -9.65 -14.89 -11.88
C VAL A 9 -11.10 -14.76 -11.39
N LYS A 10 -12.06 -14.87 -12.30
CA LYS A 10 -13.49 -14.92 -11.97
C LYS A 10 -13.98 -16.37 -11.88
N PRO A 11 -15.18 -16.62 -11.32
CA PRO A 11 -15.81 -17.93 -11.45
C PRO A 11 -15.84 -18.38 -12.92
N ASN A 12 -15.41 -19.62 -13.17
CA ASN A 12 -15.34 -20.23 -14.51
C ASN A 12 -14.39 -19.52 -15.50
N ASP A 13 -13.34 -18.85 -15.02
CA ASP A 13 -12.31 -18.29 -15.90
C ASP A 13 -11.57 -19.42 -16.64
N PRO A 14 -11.58 -19.45 -17.98
CA PRO A 14 -10.96 -20.53 -18.76
C PRO A 14 -9.43 -20.52 -18.65
N ASN A 15 -8.82 -19.44 -18.12
CA ASN A 15 -7.38 -19.27 -18.05
C ASN A 15 -6.77 -19.63 -16.70
N LEU A 16 -7.55 -20.19 -15.75
CA LEU A 16 -7.05 -20.51 -14.41
C LEU A 16 -5.75 -21.33 -14.44
N SER A 17 -5.73 -22.43 -15.21
CA SER A 17 -4.57 -23.32 -15.28
C SER A 17 -3.32 -22.61 -15.79
N VAL A 18 -3.44 -21.89 -16.93
CA VAL A 18 -2.29 -21.18 -17.53
C VAL A 18 -1.81 -20.01 -16.67
N ILE A 19 -2.70 -19.34 -15.91
CA ILE A 19 -2.32 -18.31 -14.95
C ILE A 19 -1.48 -18.91 -13.82
N ILE A 20 -1.91 -20.05 -13.26
CA ILE A 20 -1.14 -20.75 -12.21
C ILE A 20 0.22 -21.17 -12.73
N GLU A 21 0.27 -21.82 -13.90
CA GLU A 21 1.52 -22.23 -14.55
C GLU A 21 2.47 -21.05 -14.79
N THR A 22 1.94 -19.93 -15.26
CA THR A 22 2.72 -18.72 -15.54
C THR A 22 3.25 -18.08 -14.26
N LEU A 23 2.42 -17.91 -13.23
CA LEU A 23 2.80 -17.28 -11.97
C LEU A 23 3.78 -18.13 -11.14
N THR A 24 3.64 -19.45 -11.23
CA THR A 24 4.48 -20.39 -10.48
C THR A 24 5.69 -20.88 -11.27
N GLU A 25 5.93 -20.38 -12.50
CA GLU A 25 6.95 -20.91 -13.41
C GLU A 25 6.90 -22.46 -13.46
N LEU A 26 5.75 -23.00 -13.86
CA LEU A 26 5.46 -24.44 -13.91
C LEU A 26 5.71 -25.16 -12.56
N GLY A 27 5.34 -24.51 -11.45
CA GLY A 27 5.45 -25.08 -10.10
C GLY A 27 6.84 -24.92 -9.44
N THR A 28 7.78 -24.21 -10.06
CA THR A 28 9.13 -24.00 -9.51
C THR A 28 9.26 -22.74 -8.66
N ARG A 29 8.24 -21.87 -8.67
CA ARG A 29 8.14 -20.65 -7.84
C ARG A 29 6.85 -20.59 -7.06
N TYR A 30 6.92 -19.95 -5.90
CA TYR A 30 5.73 -19.59 -5.14
C TYR A 30 4.98 -18.44 -5.82
N CYS A 31 3.65 -18.47 -5.71
CA CYS A 31 2.78 -17.34 -6.01
C CYS A 31 1.88 -17.03 -4.79
N MET A 32 1.25 -15.86 -4.80
CA MET A 32 0.27 -15.48 -3.79
C MET A 32 -1.12 -15.40 -4.42
N ALA A 33 -2.12 -15.95 -3.75
CA ALA A 33 -3.53 -15.80 -4.10
C ALA A 33 -4.27 -15.14 -2.94
N GLN A 34 -5.13 -14.18 -3.25
CA GLN A 34 -5.97 -13.48 -2.29
C GLN A 34 -7.38 -13.35 -2.86
N ASN A 35 -8.39 -13.29 -1.99
CA ASN A 35 -9.75 -12.99 -2.42
C ASN A 35 -9.81 -11.58 -3.01
N PHE A 36 -10.56 -11.40 -4.10
CA PHE A 36 -10.77 -10.09 -4.70
C PHE A 36 -11.54 -9.16 -3.74
N VAL A 37 -11.06 -7.93 -3.56
CA VAL A 37 -11.68 -6.92 -2.67
C VAL A 37 -12.42 -5.90 -3.53
N PRO A 38 -13.77 -5.92 -3.59
CA PRO A 38 -14.55 -5.05 -4.48
C PRO A 38 -14.32 -3.55 -4.26
N GLN A 39 -13.98 -3.14 -3.03
CA GLN A 39 -13.70 -1.76 -2.64
C GLN A 39 -12.47 -1.16 -3.33
N ILE A 40 -11.73 -1.92 -4.14
CA ILE A 40 -10.65 -1.37 -4.99
C ILE A 40 -11.15 -0.24 -5.91
N THR A 41 -12.44 -0.20 -6.23
CA THR A 41 -13.05 0.92 -6.97
C THR A 41 -13.01 2.25 -6.21
N GLU A 42 -12.92 2.22 -4.88
CA GLU A 42 -12.78 3.40 -4.02
C GLU A 42 -11.31 3.83 -3.85
N GLY A 43 -10.39 2.98 -4.30
CA GLY A 43 -8.96 3.19 -4.32
C GLY A 43 -8.18 2.27 -3.39
N ASP A 44 -6.97 1.95 -3.82
CA ASP A 44 -5.95 1.31 -2.98
C ASP A 44 -5.19 2.40 -2.20
N LYS A 45 -5.46 2.50 -0.90
CA LYS A 45 -4.94 3.54 -0.02
C LYS A 45 -3.50 3.25 0.38
N ARG A 46 -2.59 4.15 0.03
CA ARG A 46 -1.24 4.22 0.57
C ARG A 46 -1.27 4.98 1.90
N VAL A 47 -1.13 4.27 3.01
CA VAL A 47 -0.95 4.83 4.35
C VAL A 47 0.53 4.80 4.71
N LEU A 48 1.12 5.94 5.06
CA LEU A 48 2.52 6.00 5.46
C LEU A 48 2.64 5.88 6.98
N VAL A 49 3.66 5.15 7.44
CA VAL A 49 4.00 5.01 8.86
C VAL A 49 5.46 5.42 9.03
N VAL A 50 5.70 6.34 9.97
CA VAL A 50 7.02 6.88 10.30
C VAL A 50 7.38 6.52 11.72
N ASP A 51 8.38 5.64 11.90
CA ASP A 51 8.88 5.17 13.20
C ASP A 51 7.78 4.66 14.16
N GLY A 52 6.80 3.95 13.57
CA GLY A 52 5.63 3.43 14.26
C GLY A 52 4.45 4.40 14.38
N GLU A 53 4.58 5.64 13.91
CA GLU A 53 3.49 6.62 13.92
C GLU A 53 2.82 6.71 12.54
N PRO A 54 1.53 6.36 12.40
CA PRO A 54 0.80 6.56 11.15
C PRO A 54 0.64 8.04 10.81
N VAL A 55 0.94 8.41 9.57
CA VAL A 55 0.63 9.74 9.02
C VAL A 55 -0.90 9.89 8.93
N PRO A 56 -1.51 11.02 9.34
CA PRO A 56 -2.96 11.16 9.45
C PRO A 56 -3.72 11.23 8.11
N TYR A 57 -2.98 11.19 7.00
CA TYR A 57 -3.51 11.22 5.64
C TYR A 57 -2.93 10.07 4.82
N CYS A 58 -3.68 9.65 3.80
CA CYS A 58 -3.28 8.65 2.82
C CYS A 58 -3.46 9.16 1.40
N LEU A 59 -2.91 8.42 0.44
CA LEU A 59 -3.23 8.59 -0.97
C LEU A 59 -4.06 7.39 -1.46
N ALA A 60 -5.34 7.58 -1.72
CA ALA A 60 -6.18 6.59 -2.40
C ALA A 60 -5.81 6.55 -3.88
N ARG A 61 -5.34 5.40 -4.37
CA ARG A 61 -4.95 5.22 -5.77
C ARG A 61 -6.05 4.48 -6.51
N ILE A 62 -6.86 5.23 -7.25
CA ILE A 62 -8.09 4.75 -7.88
C ILE A 62 -7.75 4.21 -9.28
N PRO A 63 -8.10 2.95 -9.60
CA PRO A 63 -7.86 2.38 -10.93
C PRO A 63 -8.53 3.20 -12.04
N LYS A 64 -7.91 3.22 -13.22
CA LYS A 64 -8.55 3.74 -14.42
C LYS A 64 -9.72 2.83 -14.83
N GLN A 65 -10.73 3.38 -15.49
CA GLN A 65 -11.83 2.57 -16.03
C GLN A 65 -11.29 1.42 -16.91
N GLY A 66 -11.71 0.19 -16.61
CA GLY A 66 -11.27 -1.02 -17.32
C GLY A 66 -9.97 -1.63 -16.81
N GLU A 67 -9.27 -1.00 -15.86
CA GLU A 67 -8.05 -1.51 -15.23
C GLU A 67 -8.36 -2.03 -13.83
N THR A 68 -7.71 -3.13 -13.43
CA THR A 68 -7.92 -3.73 -12.09
C THR A 68 -6.91 -3.18 -11.08
N ARG A 69 -5.79 -2.62 -11.56
CA ARG A 69 -4.68 -2.14 -10.74
C ARG A 69 -4.88 -0.66 -10.37
N GLY A 70 -4.77 -0.36 -9.08
CA GLY A 70 -4.88 1.00 -8.56
C GLY A 70 -3.59 1.83 -8.67
N ASN A 71 -2.42 1.19 -8.79
CA ASN A 71 -1.13 1.87 -8.67
C ASN A 71 -0.96 3.02 -9.67
N LEU A 72 -0.36 4.13 -9.22
CA LEU A 72 -0.08 5.31 -10.07
C LEU A 72 0.76 4.96 -11.31
N ALA A 73 1.69 4.01 -11.18
CA ALA A 73 2.52 3.53 -12.29
C ALA A 73 1.70 2.88 -13.43
N ALA A 74 0.49 2.38 -13.14
CA ALA A 74 -0.43 1.82 -14.12
C ALA A 74 -1.47 2.87 -14.62
N GLY A 75 -1.28 4.15 -14.29
CA GLY A 75 -2.17 5.24 -14.71
C GLY A 75 -3.37 5.48 -13.78
N GLY A 76 -3.32 4.97 -12.55
CA GLY A 76 -4.33 5.27 -11.52
C GLY A 76 -4.33 6.76 -11.12
N ARG A 77 -5.48 7.27 -10.67
CA ARG A 77 -5.62 8.64 -10.14
C ARG A 77 -5.36 8.63 -8.64
N GLY A 78 -4.43 9.46 -8.17
CA GLY A 78 -4.22 9.69 -6.74
C GLY A 78 -5.23 10.69 -6.17
N GLU A 79 -5.81 10.37 -5.02
CA GLU A 79 -6.66 11.27 -4.26
C GLU A 79 -6.24 11.23 -2.78
N ALA A 80 -5.75 12.35 -2.27
CA ALA A 80 -5.33 12.44 -0.88
C ALA A 80 -6.55 12.57 0.04
N ARG A 81 -6.58 11.81 1.14
CA ARG A 81 -7.71 11.75 2.08
C ARG A 81 -7.22 11.58 3.52
N PRO A 82 -7.95 12.08 4.54
CA PRO A 82 -7.73 11.69 5.93
C PRO A 82 -7.88 10.18 6.10
N LEU A 83 -7.14 9.59 7.06
CA LEU A 83 -7.33 8.19 7.43
C LEU A 83 -8.73 7.95 8.00
N SER A 84 -9.39 6.88 7.55
CA SER A 84 -10.62 6.42 8.19
C SER A 84 -10.31 5.75 9.55
N GLU A 85 -11.36 5.45 10.33
CA GLU A 85 -11.21 4.69 11.57
C GLU A 85 -10.60 3.29 11.34
N SER A 86 -10.99 2.62 10.25
CA SER A 86 -10.41 1.32 9.88
C SER A 86 -8.94 1.43 9.48
N ASP A 87 -8.54 2.49 8.78
CA ASP A 87 -7.15 2.75 8.44
C ASP A 87 -6.29 2.96 9.70
N TRP A 88 -6.79 3.77 10.63
CA TRP A 88 -6.14 3.97 11.93
C TRP A 88 -5.99 2.65 12.69
N LYS A 89 -7.05 1.83 12.74
CA LYS A 89 -7.03 0.54 13.44
C LYS A 89 -5.99 -0.41 12.84
N ILE A 90 -5.90 -0.50 11.51
CA ILE A 90 -4.92 -1.34 10.82
C ILE A 90 -3.50 -0.80 11.05
N ALA A 91 -3.27 0.49 10.83
CA ALA A 91 -1.94 1.07 10.94
C ALA A 91 -1.38 0.95 12.37
N ARG A 92 -2.23 1.18 13.38
CA ARG A 92 -1.86 1.04 14.80
C ARG A 92 -1.64 -0.41 15.23
N SER A 93 -2.26 -1.39 14.58
CA SER A 93 -2.04 -2.80 14.94
C SER A 93 -0.69 -3.32 14.47
N VAL A 94 -0.19 -2.83 13.32
CA VAL A 94 1.12 -3.25 12.77
C VAL A 94 2.27 -2.36 13.23
N ALA A 95 2.01 -1.09 13.56
CA ALA A 95 3.01 -0.09 13.94
C ALA A 95 4.03 -0.54 15.01
N PRO A 96 3.64 -1.19 16.12
CA PRO A 96 4.59 -1.65 17.13
C PRO A 96 5.65 -2.59 16.56
N THR A 97 5.22 -3.56 15.74
CA THR A 97 6.11 -4.53 15.08
C THR A 97 7.05 -3.86 14.08
N LEU A 98 6.56 -2.87 13.32
CA LEU A 98 7.40 -2.11 12.39
C LEU A 98 8.53 -1.38 13.13
N LYS A 99 8.18 -0.73 14.25
CA LYS A 99 9.12 0.00 15.09
C LYS A 99 10.17 -0.91 15.74
N GLU A 100 9.73 -2.04 16.29
CA GLU A 100 10.58 -3.07 16.88
C GLU A 100 11.61 -3.59 15.86
N LYS A 101 11.18 -3.83 14.62
CA LYS A 101 12.05 -4.30 13.53
C LYS A 101 12.93 -3.22 12.91
N GLY A 102 12.86 -1.96 13.38
CA GLY A 102 13.63 -0.86 12.83
C GLY A 102 13.18 -0.43 11.43
N LEU A 103 11.93 -0.73 11.04
CA LEU A 103 11.35 -0.28 9.78
C LEU A 103 10.85 1.16 9.96
N ILE A 104 11.75 2.12 9.76
CA ILE A 104 11.53 3.54 10.08
C ILE A 104 10.53 4.19 9.12
N PHE A 105 10.54 3.84 7.83
CA PHE A 105 9.65 4.43 6.83
C PHE A 105 8.95 3.35 6.02
N VAL A 106 7.63 3.23 6.20
CA VAL A 106 6.84 2.11 5.67
C VAL A 106 5.60 2.64 4.96
N GLY A 107 5.25 2.04 3.82
CA GLY A 107 3.97 2.25 3.15
C GLY A 107 3.08 1.02 3.32
N LEU A 108 1.92 1.19 3.94
CA LEU A 108 0.87 0.18 3.99
C LEU A 108 -0.08 0.40 2.81
N ASP A 109 -0.43 -0.68 2.14
CA ASP A 109 -1.44 -0.67 1.08
C ASP A 109 -2.72 -1.30 1.64
N ILE A 110 -3.80 -0.53 1.64
CA ILE A 110 -5.09 -0.89 2.25
C ILE A 110 -6.21 -0.71 1.23
N ILE A 111 -6.99 -1.77 1.01
CA ILE A 111 -8.21 -1.73 0.20
C ILE A 111 -9.41 -1.99 1.09
N GLY A 112 -10.35 -1.04 1.14
CA GLY A 112 -11.46 -1.08 2.09
C GLY A 112 -10.96 -1.10 3.53
N ASP A 113 -11.16 -2.24 4.20
CA ASP A 113 -10.76 -2.55 5.58
C ASP A 113 -9.70 -3.68 5.67
N LYS A 114 -9.00 -3.97 4.57
CA LYS A 114 -8.01 -5.05 4.48
C LYS A 114 -6.63 -4.50 4.14
N LEU A 115 -5.64 -4.87 4.95
CA LEU A 115 -4.23 -4.70 4.61
C LEU A 115 -3.84 -5.73 3.55
N THR A 116 -3.32 -5.26 2.41
CA THR A 116 -2.94 -6.14 1.29
C THR A 116 -1.44 -6.30 1.14
N GLU A 117 -0.65 -5.25 1.42
CA GLU A 117 0.81 -5.26 1.28
C GLU A 117 1.49 -4.30 2.29
N ILE A 118 2.73 -4.61 2.67
CA ILE A 118 3.60 -3.74 3.49
C ILE A 118 4.89 -3.45 2.70
N ASN A 119 5.03 -2.21 2.24
CA ASN A 119 6.17 -1.72 1.47
C ASN A 119 7.25 -1.13 2.38
N VAL A 120 8.42 -1.77 2.44
CA VAL A 120 9.52 -1.40 3.35
C VAL A 120 10.81 -0.94 2.66
N THR A 121 10.86 -0.98 1.32
CA THR A 121 12.10 -0.68 0.57
C THR A 121 12.14 0.77 0.11
N SER A 122 11.16 1.18 -0.70
CA SER A 122 11.07 2.54 -1.25
C SER A 122 9.62 2.99 -1.39
N PRO A 123 8.83 3.05 -0.30
CA PRO A 123 7.46 3.55 -0.37
C PRO A 123 7.45 5.01 -0.84
N THR A 124 6.43 5.36 -1.63
CA THR A 124 6.23 6.69 -2.25
C THR A 124 4.90 7.30 -1.80
N CYS A 125 4.42 8.34 -2.51
CA CYS A 125 3.20 9.12 -2.27
C CYS A 125 3.33 10.29 -1.27
N VAL A 126 4.54 10.60 -0.80
CA VAL A 126 4.79 11.74 0.10
C VAL A 126 4.38 13.06 -0.56
N LYS A 127 4.85 13.29 -1.79
CA LYS A 127 4.65 14.56 -2.51
C LYS A 127 3.17 14.88 -2.71
N GLU A 128 2.38 13.90 -3.13
CA GLU A 128 0.96 14.06 -3.39
C GLU A 128 0.16 14.32 -2.11
N ILE A 129 0.55 13.68 -0.99
CA ILE A 129 -0.10 13.90 0.30
C ILE A 129 0.25 15.29 0.84
N GLU A 130 1.53 15.67 0.88
CA GLU A 130 1.96 17.01 1.36
C GLU A 130 1.40 18.14 0.49
N ALA A 131 1.26 17.93 -0.83
CA ALA A 131 0.66 18.93 -1.71
C ALA A 131 -0.84 19.17 -1.41
N ALA A 132 -1.56 18.15 -0.97
CA ALA A 132 -2.98 18.25 -0.62
C ALA A 132 -3.21 18.72 0.83
N PHE A 133 -2.27 18.44 1.73
CA PHE A 133 -2.34 18.80 3.15
C PHE A 133 -1.05 19.51 3.58
N PRO A 134 -0.91 20.84 3.33
CA PRO A 134 0.33 21.57 3.61
C PRO A 134 0.76 21.60 5.08
N ASP A 135 -0.17 21.33 6.00
CA ASP A 135 0.08 21.32 7.44
C ASP A 135 0.81 20.05 7.93
N VAL A 136 0.96 19.03 7.07
CA VAL A 136 1.74 17.83 7.39
C VAL A 136 3.08 17.85 6.65
N SER A 137 4.17 17.66 7.38
CA SER A 137 5.50 17.40 6.81
C SER A 137 5.91 15.97 7.13
N ILE A 138 5.64 15.05 6.20
CA ILE A 138 6.02 13.65 6.32
C ILE A 138 7.55 13.51 6.28
N THR A 139 8.19 14.33 5.45
CA THR A 139 9.65 14.43 5.40
C THR A 139 10.23 14.93 6.73
N GLY A 140 9.62 15.94 7.35
CA GLY A 140 9.99 16.42 8.69
C GLY A 140 9.82 15.33 9.75
N MET A 141 8.67 14.66 9.79
CA MET A 141 8.43 13.51 10.69
C MET A 141 9.53 12.44 10.58
N LEU A 142 9.96 12.13 9.35
CA LEU A 142 11.01 11.14 9.09
C LEU A 142 12.37 11.61 9.60
N MET A 143 12.74 12.86 9.32
CA MET A 143 14.03 13.41 9.77
C MET A 143 14.07 13.51 11.30
N ASP A 144 12.99 13.97 11.94
CA ASP A 144 12.90 13.99 13.41
C ASP A 144 13.05 12.57 14.01
N ALA A 145 12.49 11.55 13.35
CA ALA A 145 12.64 10.17 13.79
C ALA A 145 14.08 9.66 13.64
N ILE A 146 14.76 10.02 12.56
CA ILE A 146 16.17 9.70 12.34
C ILE A 146 17.04 10.38 13.41
N GLU A 147 16.84 11.67 13.66
CA GLU A 147 17.58 12.43 14.68
C GLU A 147 17.42 11.80 16.07
N ARG A 148 16.18 11.49 16.49
CA ARG A 148 15.93 10.80 17.77
C ARG A 148 16.62 9.44 17.89
N ARG A 149 16.79 8.72 16.78
CA ARG A 149 17.47 7.42 16.76
C ARG A 149 18.99 7.55 16.80
N LEU A 150 19.55 8.61 16.21
CA LEU A 150 20.98 8.90 16.21
C LEU A 150 21.48 9.57 17.50
N ALA A 151 20.59 10.27 18.22
CA ALA A 151 20.90 10.89 19.51
C ALA A 151 21.04 9.89 20.69
N LYS A 152 21.03 8.57 20.39
CA LYS A 152 21.21 7.49 21.37
C LYS A 152 22.66 7.03 21.44
#